data_AF-A0A7X8XE17-F1
#
_entry.id   AF-A0A7X8XE17-F1
#
_cell.length_a   1.000
_cell.length_b   1.000
_cell.length_c   1.000
_cell.angle_alpha   90.00
_cell.angle_beta   90.00
_cell.angle_gamma   90.00
#
_symmetry.space_group_name_H-M   'P 1'
#
loop_
_entity.id
_entity.type
_entity.pdbx_description
1 polymer ?
#
loop_
_entity_poly.entity_id
_entity_poly.type
_entity_poly.pdbx_seq_one_letter_code
_entity_poly.pdbx_strand_id
1 'polypeptide(L)'
;MLKSISHVTVCRNPQFYTTFPAVVAITPNELFAVFRQAPNYCGWPGVPAGAYSHHSCLSRLMSSRSMDGGRSWSKAELLYASPVGGCQDGGLYYDGRYLYANSFLWIHVPQILAQKLRDNGYGTYLENMSAATLPGGCFLLRSADQGHTWEGPIQPDPLPDGSELFPGCPRRMHNRGNLVRGNDGSLLWAGERYSNHPAFHADIMLYRSIDDGRSFQYLSTPADSGGEALYEEPFL
;
A
#
# COMPACT_ATOMS: atom_id res chain seq x y z
N MET A 1 -3.95 28.03 13.73
CA MET A 1 -2.65 27.82 13.05
C MET A 1 -1.85 26.81 13.86
N LEU A 2 -1.34 25.75 13.21
CA LEU A 2 -0.36 24.85 13.81
C LEU A 2 1.02 25.54 13.80
N LYS A 3 1.76 25.49 14.91
CA LYS A 3 3.13 26.05 15.01
C LYS A 3 4.13 24.92 14.81
N SER A 4 5.07 25.05 13.87
CA SER A 4 6.21 24.13 13.77
C SER A 4 7.10 24.27 15.01
N ILE A 5 7.39 23.15 15.67
CA ILE A 5 8.19 23.12 16.91
C ILE A 5 9.62 22.65 16.59
N SER A 6 9.77 21.62 15.75
CA SER A 6 11.06 21.08 15.32
C SER A 6 10.90 20.23 14.06
N HIS A 7 12.03 19.93 13.41
CA HIS A 7 12.12 18.99 12.30
C HIS A 7 13.10 17.88 12.64
N VAL A 8 12.75 16.64 12.30
CA VAL A 8 13.54 15.43 12.56
C VAL A 8 13.62 14.59 11.30
N THR A 9 14.76 13.96 11.06
CA THR A 9 14.93 12.99 9.98
C THR A 9 14.66 11.60 10.53
N VAL A 10 13.60 10.94 10.03
CA VAL A 10 13.26 9.55 10.39
C VAL A 10 14.17 8.56 9.67
N CYS A 11 14.30 8.72 8.36
CA CYS A 11 15.14 7.89 7.51
C CYS A 11 15.70 8.72 6.36
N ARG A 12 17.00 8.59 6.09
CA ARG A 12 17.63 9.15 4.91
C ARG A 12 18.71 8.21 4.42
N ASN A 13 18.54 7.72 3.20
CA ASN A 13 19.59 6.98 2.48
C ASN A 13 19.51 7.37 0.99
N PRO A 14 20.55 7.98 0.40
CA PRO A 14 20.52 8.43 -0.98
C PRO A 14 20.38 7.30 -2.01
N GLN A 15 20.68 6.05 -1.63
CA GLN A 15 20.50 4.87 -2.49
C GLN A 15 19.03 4.48 -2.67
N PHE A 16 18.13 5.00 -1.84
CA PHE A 16 16.72 4.62 -1.84
C PHE A 16 15.79 5.82 -1.96
N TYR A 17 14.79 5.70 -2.83
CA TYR A 17 13.63 6.57 -2.82
C TYR A 17 12.70 6.12 -1.69
N THR A 18 12.69 6.89 -0.60
CA THR A 18 11.96 6.60 0.64
C THR A 18 10.74 7.49 0.73
N THR A 19 9.54 6.92 0.72
CA THR A 19 8.28 7.68 0.59
C THR A 19 7.09 6.98 1.25
N PHE A 20 5.94 7.64 1.25
CA PHE A 20 4.63 7.16 1.74
C PHE A 20 4.65 6.62 3.17
N PRO A 21 5.02 7.46 4.15
CA PRO A 21 5.08 7.04 5.53
C PRO A 21 3.69 6.94 6.17
N ALA A 22 3.56 6.03 7.13
CA ALA A 22 2.54 6.03 8.17
C ALA A 22 3.22 5.86 9.54
N VAL A 23 2.65 6.46 10.58
CA VAL A 23 3.20 6.44 11.94
C VAL A 23 2.08 6.26 12.96
N VAL A 24 2.34 5.50 14.01
CA VAL A 24 1.44 5.31 15.14
C VAL A 24 2.22 5.40 16.45
N ALA A 25 1.56 5.86 17.51
CA ALA A 25 2.07 5.73 18.86
C ALA A 25 1.68 4.35 19.43
N ILE A 26 2.67 3.58 19.85
CA ILE A 26 2.44 2.34 20.62
C ILE A 26 2.25 2.68 22.10
N THR A 27 3.05 3.63 22.58
CA THR A 27 2.93 4.24 23.91
C THR A 27 3.18 5.76 23.78
N PRO A 28 3.02 6.57 24.84
CA PRO A 28 3.32 8.00 24.76
C PRO A 28 4.76 8.34 24.32
N ASN A 29 5.73 7.45 24.57
CA ASN A 29 7.14 7.66 24.20
C ASN A 29 7.59 6.79 23.02
N GLU A 30 6.84 5.75 22.67
CA GLU A 30 7.20 4.83 21.60
C GLU A 30 6.35 5.08 20.35
N LEU A 31 7.03 5.42 19.24
CA LEU A 31 6.42 5.55 17.92
C LEU A 31 6.93 4.46 17.00
N PHE A 32 6.04 3.90 16.18
CA PHE A 32 6.37 2.97 15.11
C PHE A 32 6.01 3.62 13.78
N ALA A 33 6.95 3.64 12.84
CA ALA A 33 6.72 4.13 11.49
C ALA A 33 6.94 3.03 10.46
N VAL A 34 6.13 3.05 9.41
CA VAL A 34 6.34 2.26 8.19
C VAL A 34 6.42 3.17 6.99
N PHE A 35 7.17 2.76 5.96
CA PHE A 35 7.32 3.53 4.73
C PHE A 35 7.80 2.61 3.59
N ARG A 36 7.55 3.06 2.36
CA ARG A 36 8.06 2.40 1.16
C ARG A 36 9.53 2.78 0.94
N GLN A 37 10.35 1.80 0.59
CA GLN A 37 11.66 2.05 -0.04
C GLN A 37 11.77 1.34 -1.39
N ALA A 38 12.31 2.02 -2.38
CA ALA A 38 12.72 1.45 -3.66
C ALA A 38 14.11 1.97 -4.04
N PRO A 39 14.89 1.29 -4.91
CA PRO A 39 16.14 1.84 -5.42
C PRO A 39 15.95 3.23 -6.04
N ASN A 40 16.88 4.13 -5.75
CA ASN A 40 16.89 5.48 -6.32
C ASN A 40 17.72 5.52 -7.60
N TYR A 41 17.06 5.69 -8.74
CA TYR A 41 17.70 5.85 -10.04
C TYR A 41 17.87 7.31 -10.48
N CYS A 42 17.36 8.27 -9.69
CA CYS A 42 17.49 9.70 -9.98
C CYS A 42 18.96 10.09 -10.20
N GLY A 43 19.25 10.73 -11.34
CA GLY A 43 20.60 11.16 -11.72
C GLY A 43 21.52 10.07 -12.27
N TRP A 44 21.02 8.85 -12.50
CA TRP A 44 21.75 7.85 -13.28
C TRP A 44 21.90 8.28 -14.75
N PRO A 45 22.87 7.74 -15.51
CA PRO A 45 22.97 8.03 -16.94
C PRO A 45 21.65 7.80 -17.68
N GLY A 46 21.13 8.85 -18.32
CA GLY A 46 19.84 8.82 -19.02
C GLY A 46 18.60 9.05 -18.15
N VAL A 47 18.75 9.26 -16.82
CA VAL A 47 17.65 9.55 -15.89
C VAL A 47 17.80 11.00 -15.38
N PRO A 48 16.86 11.91 -15.68
CA PRO A 48 16.93 13.30 -15.22
C PRO A 48 17.05 13.43 -13.70
N ALA A 49 17.68 14.52 -13.25
CA ALA A 49 17.61 14.91 -11.85
C ALA A 49 16.16 15.23 -11.48
N GLY A 50 15.71 14.75 -10.32
CA GLY A 50 14.32 14.86 -9.88
C GLY A 50 13.38 13.78 -10.43
N ALA A 51 13.83 12.90 -11.34
CA ALA A 51 13.01 11.81 -11.85
C ALA A 51 12.89 10.68 -10.81
N TYR A 52 11.72 10.58 -10.18
CA TYR A 52 11.36 9.51 -9.26
C TYR A 52 10.24 8.67 -9.84
N SER A 53 10.30 7.35 -9.63
CA SER A 53 9.20 6.45 -10.00
C SER A 53 8.54 5.87 -8.76
N HIS A 54 7.20 5.84 -8.79
CA HIS A 54 6.40 5.17 -7.77
C HIS A 54 6.28 3.66 -8.04
N HIS A 55 6.86 3.15 -9.13
CA HIS A 55 6.87 1.74 -9.49
C HIS A 55 8.27 1.16 -9.42
N SER A 56 8.40 0.01 -8.77
CA SER A 56 9.62 -0.80 -8.78
C SER A 56 9.28 -2.20 -8.30
N CYS A 57 9.76 -3.24 -8.98
CA CYS A 57 9.63 -4.61 -8.48
C CYS A 57 10.47 -4.85 -7.22
N LEU A 58 11.40 -3.95 -6.91
CA LEU A 58 12.27 -4.02 -5.74
C LEU A 58 11.77 -3.16 -4.57
N SER A 59 10.57 -2.56 -4.71
CA SER A 59 9.99 -1.80 -3.62
C SER A 59 9.54 -2.71 -2.48
N ARG A 60 9.79 -2.25 -1.26
CA ARG A 60 9.62 -3.03 -0.02
C ARG A 60 9.02 -2.16 1.07
N LEU A 61 8.31 -2.80 1.99
CA LEU A 61 7.77 -2.15 3.18
C LEU A 61 8.84 -2.19 4.28
N MET A 62 9.23 -1.01 4.75
CA MET A 62 10.25 -0.83 5.76
C MET A 62 9.63 -0.28 7.05
N SER A 63 10.31 -0.47 8.17
CA SER A 63 9.92 0.09 9.47
C SER A 63 11.07 0.84 10.15
N SER A 64 10.72 1.71 11.09
CA SER A 64 11.64 2.35 12.04
C SER A 64 10.88 2.70 13.32
N ARG A 65 11.59 2.72 14.46
CA ARG A 65 11.02 3.01 15.79
C ARG A 65 11.66 4.22 16.42
N SER A 66 10.89 4.95 17.21
CA SER A 66 11.39 5.95 18.14
C SER A 66 11.01 5.56 19.57
N MET A 67 11.93 5.71 20.52
CA MET A 67 11.71 5.42 21.94
C MET A 67 11.66 6.70 22.82
N ASP A 68 11.76 7.87 22.20
CA ASP A 68 11.89 9.16 22.87
C ASP A 68 10.86 10.19 22.37
N GLY A 69 9.69 9.71 21.93
CA GLY A 69 8.59 10.55 21.45
C GLY A 69 8.88 11.19 20.09
N GLY A 70 9.66 10.53 19.24
CA GLY A 70 9.95 10.97 17.87
C GLY A 70 11.17 11.87 17.73
N ARG A 71 12.00 12.04 18.76
CA ARG A 71 13.20 12.88 18.70
C ARG A 71 14.37 12.19 18.00
N SER A 72 14.49 10.88 18.17
CA SER A 72 15.43 10.02 17.47
C SER A 72 14.74 8.75 16.95
N TRP A 73 15.30 8.17 15.89
CA TRP A 73 14.73 7.02 15.19
C TRP A 73 15.78 5.93 14.98
N SER A 74 15.35 4.68 15.09
CA SER A 74 16.18 3.51 14.81
C SER A 74 16.54 3.45 13.33
N LYS A 75 17.57 2.68 13.01
CA LYS A 75 17.86 2.31 11.62
C LYS A 75 16.60 1.67 11.00
N ALA A 76 16.38 1.96 9.71
CA ALA A 76 15.30 1.35 8.96
C ALA A 76 15.54 -0.17 8.79
N GLU A 77 14.49 -0.96 9.00
CA GLU A 77 14.53 -2.42 8.91
C GLU A 77 13.48 -2.92 7.92
N LEU A 78 13.76 -4.07 7.30
CA LEU A 78 12.80 -4.69 6.38
C LEU A 78 11.64 -5.24 7.20
N LEU A 79 10.44 -4.73 6.94
CA LEU A 79 9.23 -5.29 7.52
C LEU A 79 8.65 -6.37 6.61
N TYR A 80 8.58 -6.09 5.30
CA TYR A 80 8.14 -7.08 4.32
C TYR A 80 8.59 -6.78 2.90
N ALA A 81 8.92 -7.83 2.16
CA ALA A 81 9.14 -7.80 0.72
C ALA A 81 8.29 -8.90 0.08
N SER A 82 7.36 -8.52 -0.79
CA SER A 82 6.52 -9.49 -1.49
C SER A 82 7.33 -10.26 -2.52
N PRO A 83 7.11 -11.60 -2.65
CA PRO A 83 7.77 -12.40 -3.67
C PRO A 83 7.20 -12.18 -5.08
N VAL A 84 6.04 -11.53 -5.22
CA VAL A 84 5.31 -11.42 -6.51
C VAL A 84 5.19 -9.99 -7.03
N GLY A 85 5.59 -8.98 -6.26
CA GLY A 85 5.47 -7.59 -6.68
C GLY A 85 6.14 -6.62 -5.72
N GLY A 86 6.22 -5.36 -6.14
CA GLY A 86 6.74 -4.30 -5.30
C GLY A 86 5.71 -3.83 -4.28
N CYS A 87 6.11 -3.74 -3.01
CA CYS A 87 5.27 -3.16 -1.95
C CYS A 87 5.15 -1.65 -2.12
N GLN A 88 3.95 -1.13 -1.88
CA GLN A 88 3.60 0.28 -2.02
C GLN A 88 3.23 0.87 -0.65
N ASP A 89 2.51 1.99 -0.70
CA ASP A 89 2.19 2.90 0.39
C ASP A 89 1.84 2.18 1.70
N GLY A 90 2.56 2.51 2.77
CA GLY A 90 2.34 1.93 4.08
C GLY A 90 1.11 2.54 4.78
N GLY A 91 0.28 1.69 5.37
CA GLY A 91 -0.71 2.07 6.38
C GLY A 91 -0.37 1.43 7.72
N LEU A 92 -0.77 2.07 8.81
CA LEU A 92 -0.42 1.62 10.16
C LEU A 92 -1.54 1.93 11.17
N TYR A 93 -1.90 0.94 11.97
CA TYR A 93 -2.89 1.08 13.03
C TYR A 93 -2.50 0.26 14.26
N TYR A 94 -2.68 0.83 15.45
CA TYR A 94 -2.52 0.15 16.72
C TYR A 94 -3.82 0.29 17.52
N ASP A 95 -4.44 -0.84 17.88
CA ASP A 95 -5.71 -0.85 18.61
C ASP A 95 -5.54 -0.98 20.14
N GLY A 96 -4.30 -0.89 20.63
CA GLY A 96 -3.95 -1.14 22.03
C GLY A 96 -3.57 -2.60 22.32
N ARG A 97 -3.84 -3.53 21.41
CA ARG A 97 -3.49 -4.95 21.54
C ARG A 97 -2.63 -5.44 20.38
N TYR A 98 -3.02 -5.13 19.16
CA TYR A 98 -2.36 -5.56 17.93
C TYR A 98 -1.90 -4.35 17.13
N LEU A 99 -0.72 -4.50 16.53
CA LEU A 99 -0.20 -3.57 15.53
C LEU A 99 -0.46 -4.15 14.14
N TYR A 100 -1.05 -3.33 13.27
CA TYR A 100 -1.43 -3.70 11.92
C TYR A 100 -0.69 -2.82 10.93
N ALA A 101 0.06 -3.41 10.01
CA ALA A 101 0.74 -2.71 8.93
C ALA A 101 0.18 -3.22 7.59
N ASN A 102 -0.35 -2.33 6.75
CA ASN A 102 -0.85 -2.69 5.43
C ASN A 102 -0.04 -2.02 4.31
N SER A 103 -0.13 -2.61 3.13
CA SER A 103 0.41 -2.09 1.88
C SER A 103 -0.33 -2.75 0.71
N PHE A 104 -0.06 -2.33 -0.52
CA PHE A 104 -0.55 -2.98 -1.74
C PHE A 104 0.60 -3.25 -2.70
N LEU A 105 0.33 -4.00 -3.76
CA LEU A 105 1.35 -4.46 -4.69
C LEU A 105 1.16 -3.92 -6.11
N TRP A 106 2.29 -3.60 -6.74
CA TRP A 106 2.43 -3.59 -8.20
C TRP A 106 3.19 -4.83 -8.66
N ILE A 107 2.51 -5.75 -9.35
CA ILE A 107 3.08 -6.98 -9.93
C ILE A 107 3.71 -6.63 -11.26
N HIS A 108 5.04 -6.75 -11.38
CA HIS A 108 5.73 -6.47 -12.64
C HIS A 108 5.71 -7.71 -13.52
N VAL A 109 5.26 -7.57 -14.77
CA VAL A 109 5.15 -8.69 -15.70
C VAL A 109 6.13 -8.55 -16.87
N PRO A 110 6.63 -9.68 -17.43
CA PRO A 110 7.44 -9.63 -18.63
C PRO A 110 6.71 -8.98 -19.80
N GLN A 111 7.43 -8.22 -20.64
CA GLN A 111 6.82 -7.49 -21.76
C GLN A 111 6.06 -8.40 -22.74
N ILE A 112 6.52 -9.65 -22.93
CA ILE A 112 5.82 -10.63 -23.76
C ILE A 112 4.45 -11.01 -23.20
N LEU A 113 4.33 -11.12 -21.86
CA LEU A 113 3.04 -11.36 -21.22
C LEU A 113 2.17 -10.11 -21.32
N ALA A 114 2.75 -8.94 -21.08
CA ALA A 114 2.06 -7.66 -21.23
C ALA A 114 1.48 -7.48 -22.64
N GLN A 115 2.24 -7.83 -23.68
CA GLN A 115 1.77 -7.76 -25.05
C GLN A 115 0.62 -8.73 -25.31
N LYS A 116 0.74 -9.99 -24.86
CA LYS A 116 -0.35 -10.96 -24.99
C LYS A 116 -1.62 -10.50 -24.28
N LEU A 117 -1.51 -9.90 -23.09
CA LEU A 117 -2.65 -9.35 -22.38
C LEU A 117 -3.31 -8.22 -23.19
N ARG A 118 -2.52 -7.29 -23.75
CA ARG A 118 -3.01 -6.24 -24.65
C ARG A 118 -3.73 -6.82 -25.88
N ASP A 119 -3.12 -7.78 -26.57
CA ASP A 119 -3.67 -8.40 -27.78
C ASP A 119 -5.01 -9.11 -27.51
N ASN A 120 -5.28 -9.48 -26.25
CA ASN A 120 -6.51 -10.13 -25.81
C ASN A 120 -7.49 -9.18 -25.08
N GLY A 121 -7.27 -7.86 -25.14
CA GLY A 121 -8.19 -6.87 -24.58
C GLY A 121 -8.06 -6.63 -23.06
N TYR A 122 -6.97 -7.09 -22.43
CA TYR A 122 -6.66 -6.89 -21.01
C TYR A 122 -5.57 -5.81 -20.79
N GLY A 123 -5.44 -4.88 -21.74
CA GLY A 123 -4.37 -3.87 -21.76
C GLY A 123 -4.54 -2.71 -20.79
N THR A 124 -5.74 -2.47 -20.26
CA THR A 124 -6.10 -1.25 -19.52
C THR A 124 -5.15 -0.91 -18.36
N TYR A 125 -4.65 -1.90 -17.63
CA TYR A 125 -3.72 -1.70 -16.50
C TYR A 125 -2.25 -1.60 -16.91
N LEU A 126 -1.93 -1.96 -18.16
CA LEU A 126 -0.57 -2.01 -18.69
C LEU A 126 -0.16 -0.73 -19.43
N GLU A 127 -1.12 0.15 -19.75
CA GLU A 127 -0.90 1.32 -20.62
C GLU A 127 -0.63 2.63 -19.86
N ASN A 128 -1.02 2.74 -18.59
CA ASN A 128 -0.90 3.98 -17.81
C ASN A 128 0.37 4.06 -16.94
N MET A 129 1.27 3.08 -17.05
CA MET A 129 2.43 2.96 -16.14
C MET A 129 3.75 2.92 -16.91
N SER A 130 4.79 3.52 -16.32
CA SER A 130 6.16 3.50 -16.85
C SER A 130 6.79 2.11 -17.01
N ALA A 131 6.13 1.07 -16.47
CA ALA A 131 6.47 -0.34 -16.64
C ALA A 131 5.20 -1.18 -16.78
N ALA A 132 5.31 -2.36 -17.42
CA ALA A 132 4.21 -3.31 -17.49
C ALA A 132 3.91 -3.89 -16.10
N THR A 133 2.89 -3.34 -15.43
CA THR A 133 2.48 -3.73 -14.08
C THR A 133 1.02 -4.12 -14.02
N LEU A 134 0.70 -5.04 -13.12
CA LEU A 134 -0.67 -5.44 -12.78
C LEU A 134 -0.95 -5.08 -11.32
N PRO A 135 -2.18 -4.65 -11.01
CA PRO A 135 -2.60 -4.45 -9.63
C PRO A 135 -2.61 -5.77 -8.85
N GLY A 136 -1.86 -5.85 -7.75
CA GLY A 136 -1.77 -7.06 -6.93
C GLY A 136 -2.67 -7.07 -5.69
N GLY A 137 -3.39 -5.98 -5.44
CA GLY A 137 -4.25 -5.80 -4.28
C GLY A 137 -3.50 -5.50 -2.99
N CYS A 138 -4.27 -5.22 -1.95
CA CYS A 138 -3.79 -5.02 -0.59
C CYS A 138 -3.38 -6.31 0.12
N PHE A 139 -2.50 -6.16 1.11
CA PHE A 139 -2.22 -7.14 2.13
C PHE A 139 -2.01 -6.46 3.49
N LEU A 140 -2.21 -7.24 4.55
CA LEU A 140 -2.03 -6.86 5.94
C LEU A 140 -1.00 -7.73 6.62
N LEU A 141 -0.19 -7.13 7.46
CA LEU A 141 0.68 -7.79 8.42
C LEU A 141 0.18 -7.43 9.80
N ARG A 142 0.12 -8.42 10.68
CA ARG A 142 -0.46 -8.27 12.02
C ARG A 142 0.53 -8.74 13.07
N SER A 143 0.76 -7.94 14.09
CA SER A 143 1.66 -8.26 15.19
C SER A 143 0.92 -8.23 16.52
N ALA A 144 1.16 -9.26 17.34
CA ALA A 144 0.66 -9.38 18.71
C ALA A 144 1.67 -8.94 19.78
N ASP A 145 2.88 -8.58 19.36
CA ASP A 145 4.01 -8.20 20.20
C ASP A 145 4.58 -6.84 19.76
N GLN A 146 3.67 -5.92 19.42
CA GLN A 146 3.99 -4.52 19.10
C GLN A 146 5.00 -4.36 17.95
N GLY A 147 5.07 -5.32 17.03
CA GLY A 147 5.88 -5.28 15.80
C GLY A 147 7.22 -6.00 15.90
N HIS A 148 7.43 -6.88 16.89
CA HIS A 148 8.63 -7.73 16.96
C HIS A 148 8.50 -8.96 16.05
N THR A 149 7.31 -9.54 15.95
CA THR A 149 6.96 -10.60 15.01
C THR A 149 5.67 -10.25 14.26
N TRP A 150 5.52 -10.83 13.06
CA TRP A 150 4.42 -10.50 12.15
C TRP A 150 3.79 -11.76 11.57
N GLU A 151 2.47 -11.84 11.66
CA GLU A 151 1.60 -12.79 10.95
C GLU A 151 1.19 -12.18 9.60
N GLY A 152 1.06 -13.02 8.58
CA GLY A 152 0.62 -12.63 7.23
C GLY A 152 1.64 -12.97 6.14
N PRO A 153 1.47 -12.44 4.92
CA PRO A 153 0.46 -11.45 4.52
C PRO A 153 -0.98 -12.01 4.56
N ILE A 154 -1.90 -11.27 5.17
CA ILE A 154 -3.35 -11.52 5.14
C ILE A 154 -3.95 -10.67 4.02
N GLN A 155 -4.68 -11.29 3.11
CA GLN A 155 -5.35 -10.59 2.01
C GLN A 155 -6.85 -10.49 2.28
N PRO A 156 -7.50 -9.36 1.95
CA PRO A 156 -8.96 -9.31 1.94
C PRO A 156 -9.51 -10.21 0.84
N ASP A 157 -10.74 -10.70 1.02
CA ASP A 157 -11.44 -11.47 0.00
C ASP A 157 -11.50 -10.71 -1.34
N PRO A 158 -11.60 -11.41 -2.48
CA PRO A 158 -11.83 -10.76 -3.76
C PRO A 158 -13.04 -9.83 -3.75
N LEU A 159 -13.11 -8.95 -4.75
CA LEU A 159 -14.29 -8.10 -4.92
C LEU A 159 -15.56 -8.97 -5.04
N PRO A 160 -16.67 -8.60 -4.36
CA PRO A 160 -17.88 -9.42 -4.28
C PRO A 160 -18.62 -9.55 -5.61
N ASP A 161 -18.30 -8.71 -6.60
CA ASP A 161 -18.88 -8.74 -7.94
C ASP A 161 -18.28 -9.86 -8.83
N GLY A 162 -17.36 -10.65 -8.29
CA GLY A 162 -16.71 -11.77 -9.00
C GLY A 162 -15.80 -11.30 -10.12
N SER A 163 -15.43 -10.02 -10.15
CA SER A 163 -14.68 -9.48 -11.25
C SER A 163 -13.20 -9.87 -11.25
N GLU A 164 -12.65 -9.98 -12.45
CA GLU A 164 -11.29 -10.46 -12.69
C GLU A 164 -10.48 -9.43 -13.50
N LEU A 165 -9.17 -9.40 -13.28
CA LEU A 165 -8.24 -8.63 -14.13
C LEU A 165 -8.11 -9.27 -15.52
N PHE A 166 -8.06 -10.60 -15.52
CA PHE A 166 -8.07 -11.51 -16.65
C PHE A 166 -8.54 -12.87 -16.14
N PRO A 167 -8.98 -13.80 -17.01
CA PRO A 167 -9.60 -15.06 -16.59
C PRO A 167 -8.80 -15.81 -15.52
N GLY A 168 -9.43 -16.07 -14.37
CA GLY A 168 -8.83 -16.76 -13.23
C GLY A 168 -7.96 -15.89 -12.32
N CYS A 169 -7.95 -14.56 -12.50
CA CYS A 169 -7.25 -13.62 -11.62
C CYS A 169 -8.25 -12.66 -10.94
N PRO A 170 -8.77 -13.02 -9.76
CA PRO A 170 -9.77 -12.23 -9.06
C PRO A 170 -9.23 -10.85 -8.65
N ARG A 171 -10.05 -9.82 -8.84
CA ARG A 171 -9.71 -8.47 -8.38
C ARG A 171 -9.78 -8.35 -6.87
N ARG A 172 -8.94 -7.48 -6.34
CA ARG A 172 -8.88 -7.11 -4.92
C ARG A 172 -8.78 -5.61 -4.78
N MET A 173 -9.23 -5.09 -3.64
CA MET A 173 -9.13 -3.67 -3.34
C MET A 173 -7.67 -3.22 -3.16
N HIS A 174 -7.41 -1.94 -3.45
CA HIS A 174 -6.13 -1.24 -3.23
C HIS A 174 -6.32 -0.15 -2.20
N ASN A 175 -5.30 0.17 -1.40
CA ASN A 175 -5.48 1.17 -0.36
C ASN A 175 -4.15 1.79 0.05
N ARG A 176 -4.12 3.12 0.04
CA ARG A 176 -3.32 3.89 0.99
C ARG A 176 -4.23 4.42 2.08
N GLY A 177 -4.01 3.96 3.30
CA GLY A 177 -4.77 4.40 4.46
C GLY A 177 -4.73 3.39 5.58
N ASN A 178 -5.17 3.82 6.75
CA ASN A 178 -5.21 2.98 7.94
C ASN A 178 -6.55 2.25 8.01
N LEU A 179 -6.53 1.02 8.51
CA LEU A 179 -7.73 0.39 9.03
C LEU A 179 -8.07 0.97 10.41
N VAL A 180 -9.29 0.75 10.89
CA VAL A 180 -9.76 1.22 12.20
C VAL A 180 -10.59 0.16 12.90
N ARG A 181 -10.57 0.15 14.23
CA ARG A 181 -11.51 -0.66 15.02
C ARG A 181 -12.82 0.09 15.20
N GLY A 182 -13.92 -0.54 14.83
CA GLY A 182 -15.27 -0.06 15.11
C GLY A 182 -15.67 -0.26 16.57
N ASN A 183 -16.74 0.43 16.99
CA ASN A 183 -17.28 0.32 18.35
C ASN A 183 -17.82 -1.09 18.68
N ASP A 184 -18.20 -1.85 17.67
CA ASP A 184 -18.62 -3.25 17.79
C ASP A 184 -17.43 -4.22 17.94
N GLY A 185 -16.21 -3.70 17.98
CA GLY A 185 -15.00 -4.50 18.04
C GLY A 185 -14.70 -5.22 16.74
N SER A 186 -15.23 -4.80 15.60
CA SER A 186 -14.79 -5.26 14.26
C SER A 186 -13.66 -4.35 13.71
N LEU A 187 -12.81 -4.84 12.81
CA LEU A 187 -11.87 -3.96 12.08
C LEU A 187 -12.51 -3.61 10.75
N LEU A 188 -12.39 -2.36 10.37
CA LEU A 188 -12.90 -1.82 9.12
C LEU A 188 -11.73 -1.36 8.27
N TRP A 189 -11.71 -1.81 7.02
CA TRP A 189 -10.65 -1.48 6.07
C TRP A 189 -11.28 -1.05 4.75
N ALA A 190 -11.11 0.24 4.43
CA ALA A 190 -11.53 0.80 3.16
C ALA A 190 -10.44 0.63 2.10
N GLY A 191 -10.84 0.45 0.84
CA GLY A 191 -9.93 0.44 -0.30
C GLY A 191 -10.66 0.68 -1.61
N GLU A 192 -9.91 1.12 -2.60
CA GLU A 192 -10.36 1.42 -3.96
C GLU A 192 -10.58 0.14 -4.76
N ARG A 193 -11.71 0.09 -5.47
CA ARG A 193 -11.94 -0.81 -6.60
C ARG A 193 -11.46 -0.12 -7.88
N TYR A 194 -10.43 -0.67 -8.52
CA TYR A 194 -10.06 -0.23 -9.88
C TYR A 194 -11.01 -0.83 -10.92
N SER A 195 -11.66 0.02 -11.73
CA SER A 195 -12.53 -0.41 -12.83
C SER A 195 -11.74 -0.70 -14.12
N ASN A 196 -12.37 -1.37 -15.11
CA ASN A 196 -11.79 -1.69 -16.43
C ASN A 196 -12.07 -0.61 -17.50
N HIS A 197 -12.60 0.56 -17.14
CA HIS A 197 -13.10 1.52 -18.12
C HIS A 197 -12.02 2.53 -18.54
N PRO A 198 -12.03 3.06 -19.79
CA PRO A 198 -11.08 4.11 -20.24
C PRO A 198 -11.07 5.38 -19.38
N ALA A 199 -12.04 5.56 -18.48
CA ALA A 199 -11.98 6.50 -17.38
C ALA A 199 -11.74 5.68 -16.09
N PHE A 200 -10.60 5.87 -15.47
CA PHE A 200 -10.17 5.10 -14.30
C PHE A 200 -11.09 5.43 -13.10
N HIS A 201 -12.06 4.56 -12.81
CA HIS A 201 -13.00 4.77 -11.70
C HIS A 201 -12.49 4.08 -10.43
N ALA A 202 -12.58 4.79 -9.31
CA ALA A 202 -12.22 4.30 -7.98
C ALA A 202 -13.43 4.41 -7.05
N ASP A 203 -14.17 3.31 -6.91
CA ASP A 203 -15.19 3.21 -5.86
C ASP A 203 -14.52 2.78 -4.56
N ILE A 204 -15.05 3.25 -3.44
CA ILE A 204 -14.56 2.85 -2.14
C ILE A 204 -15.34 1.63 -1.69
N MET A 205 -14.62 0.53 -1.50
CA MET A 205 -15.10 -0.72 -0.92
C MET A 205 -14.72 -0.75 0.56
N LEU A 206 -15.65 -1.15 1.41
CA LEU A 206 -15.42 -1.34 2.83
C LEU A 206 -15.42 -2.83 3.16
N TYR A 207 -14.34 -3.28 3.78
CA TYR A 207 -14.17 -4.64 4.27
C TYR A 207 -14.21 -4.66 5.80
N ARG A 208 -14.68 -5.78 6.36
CA ARG A 208 -14.77 -5.99 7.80
C ARG A 208 -14.08 -7.29 8.20
N SER A 209 -13.34 -7.21 9.30
CA SER A 209 -12.85 -8.37 10.05
C SER A 209 -13.54 -8.47 11.41
N ILE A 210 -14.01 -9.65 11.75
CA ILE A 210 -14.58 -9.99 13.07
C ILE A 210 -13.66 -10.94 13.87
N ASP A 211 -12.44 -11.19 13.39
CA ASP A 211 -11.49 -12.18 13.92
C ASP A 211 -10.10 -11.56 14.19
N ASP A 212 -10.09 -10.29 14.58
CA ASP A 212 -8.90 -9.47 14.86
C ASP A 212 -7.92 -9.39 13.68
N GLY A 213 -8.45 -9.25 12.47
CA GLY A 213 -7.69 -8.99 11.26
C GLY A 213 -7.10 -10.25 10.61
N ARG A 214 -7.60 -11.45 10.90
CA ARG A 214 -7.15 -12.69 10.26
C ARG A 214 -7.88 -12.98 8.95
N SER A 215 -9.09 -12.48 8.80
CA SER A 215 -9.84 -12.48 7.54
C SER A 215 -10.62 -11.16 7.38
N PHE A 216 -10.85 -10.76 6.13
CA PHE A 216 -11.60 -9.56 5.80
C PHE A 216 -12.61 -9.88 4.70
N GLN A 217 -13.89 -9.68 5.01
CA GLN A 217 -15.00 -9.90 4.10
C GLN A 217 -15.57 -8.55 3.66
N TYR A 218 -16.08 -8.48 2.43
CA TYR A 218 -16.78 -7.30 1.94
C TYR A 218 -17.97 -6.96 2.86
N LEU A 219 -18.13 -5.68 3.18
CA LEU A 219 -19.22 -5.15 3.98
C LEU A 219 -20.16 -4.29 3.14
N SER A 220 -19.63 -3.28 2.45
CA SER A 220 -20.43 -2.33 1.66
C SER A 220 -19.57 -1.50 0.69
N THR A 221 -20.23 -0.75 -0.20
CA THR A 221 -19.61 0.29 -1.04
C THR A 221 -20.06 1.66 -0.52
N PRO A 222 -19.32 2.27 0.44
CA PRO A 222 -19.72 3.57 1.03
C PRO A 222 -19.67 4.75 0.07
N ALA A 223 -18.88 4.67 -1.01
CA ALA A 223 -18.82 5.70 -2.04
C ALA A 223 -18.70 5.04 -3.41
N ASP A 224 -19.66 5.32 -4.28
CA ASP A 224 -19.71 4.89 -5.67
C ASP A 224 -19.50 6.13 -6.54
N SER A 225 -18.51 6.06 -7.42
CA SER A 225 -18.14 7.17 -8.30
C SER A 225 -19.13 7.34 -9.47
N GLY A 226 -20.11 6.44 -9.64
CA GLY A 226 -21.10 6.49 -10.70
C GLY A 226 -20.51 6.43 -12.12
N GLY A 227 -19.21 6.11 -12.24
CA GLY A 227 -18.48 6.19 -13.51
C GLY A 227 -17.96 7.58 -13.87
N GLU A 228 -17.78 8.51 -12.91
CA GLU A 228 -17.34 9.89 -13.19
C GLU A 228 -16.01 10.30 -12.54
N ALA A 229 -15.37 9.42 -11.76
CA ALA A 229 -14.07 9.75 -11.16
C ALA A 229 -12.92 9.68 -12.18
N LEU A 230 -12.06 10.70 -12.15
CA LEU A 230 -10.74 10.71 -12.79
C LEU A 230 -9.69 10.55 -11.69
N TYR A 231 -8.92 9.46 -11.75
CA TYR A 231 -7.70 9.33 -10.97
C TYR A 231 -6.57 10.05 -11.72
N GLU A 232 -6.09 11.15 -11.16
CA GLU A 232 -4.84 11.79 -11.58
C GLU A 232 -3.76 11.41 -10.57
N GLU A 233 -2.80 10.55 -10.96
CA GLU A 233 -1.54 10.52 -10.23
C GLU A 233 -0.87 11.88 -10.45
N PRO A 234 -0.42 12.57 -9.38
CA PRO A 234 0.34 13.79 -9.53
C PRO A 234 1.69 13.42 -10.16
N PHE A 235 1.82 13.63 -11.47
CA PHE A 235 3.11 13.68 -12.13
C PHE A 235 3.84 14.93 -11.60
N LEU A 236 4.85 14.72 -10.75
CA LEU A 236 5.82 15.74 -10.34
C LEU A 236 6.96 15.83 -11.34
#